data_AF-A0A4Z0QI35-F1
#
_entry.id   AF-A0A4Z0QI35-F1
#
_cell.length_a   1.000
_cell.length_b   1.000
_cell.length_c   1.000
_cell.angle_alpha   90.00
_cell.angle_beta   90.00
_cell.angle_gamma   90.00
#
_symmetry.space_group_name_H-M   'P 1'
#
loop_
_entity.id
_entity.type
_entity.pdbx_description
1 polymer ?
#
loop_
_entity_poly.entity_id
_entity_poly.type
_entity_poly.pdbx_seq_one_letter_code
_entity_poly.pdbx_strand_id
1 'polypeptide(L)'
;MSAPDTEGLIAISKQLNIISLLTYLVPLAVGIWRWHYLSPAYKKIVWFVLIAGSLLNTLSEICRIVWQNNLAFVYLTNWTETFFLSWTFYLSFRSPIIRRRFSWAIGAFIAIALVQVIFLRGLYASNTYARVAQSILLSGASLVYFEQTLQELRNIRLNHDPMFLVSTGVLIYFAGSLMVYVLEDSMYAQKQYDQVWIMYSIQFILLIVFNFLLALALYRTGQNAKRVNLLI
;
A
#
# COMPACT_ATOMS: atom_id res chain seq x y z
N MET A 1 18.72 25.23 23.60
CA MET A 1 18.42 24.70 22.27
C MET A 1 17.05 25.21 21.88
N SER A 2 16.96 26.11 20.92
CA SER A 2 15.68 26.49 20.32
C SER A 2 15.03 25.20 19.78
N ALA A 3 13.78 24.96 20.14
CA ALA A 3 13.02 23.87 19.53
C ALA A 3 13.13 24.04 18.00
N PRO A 4 13.38 22.97 17.22
CA PRO A 4 13.31 23.08 15.76
C PRO A 4 11.97 23.72 15.39
N ASP A 5 11.96 24.64 14.42
CA ASP A 5 10.77 25.37 14.01
C ASP A 5 9.65 24.39 13.60
N THR A 6 8.79 24.06 14.55
CA THR A 6 7.74 23.04 14.42
C THR A 6 6.83 23.36 13.23
N GLU A 7 6.59 24.66 12.99
CA GLU A 7 5.84 25.15 11.83
C GLU A 7 6.47 24.77 10.50
N GLY A 8 7.80 24.88 10.38
CA GLY A 8 8.54 24.51 9.19
C GLY A 8 8.43 23.01 8.91
N LEU A 9 8.56 22.17 9.95
CA LEU A 9 8.40 20.72 9.83
C LEU A 9 6.98 20.34 9.38
N ILE A 10 5.94 20.97 9.95
CA ILE A 10 4.55 20.73 9.54
C ILE A 10 4.32 21.13 8.08
N ALA A 11 4.86 22.28 7.65
CA ALA A 11 4.73 22.73 6.27
C ALA A 11 5.37 21.72 5.30
N ILE A 12 6.56 21.22 5.64
CA ILE A 12 7.24 20.16 4.88
C ILE A 12 6.38 18.89 4.83
N SER A 13 5.82 18.44 5.97
CA SER A 13 4.95 17.25 6.02
C SER A 13 3.72 17.38 5.12
N LYS A 14 3.10 18.56 5.06
CA LYS A 14 1.96 18.84 4.18
C LYS A 14 2.36 18.81 2.69
N GLN A 15 3.53 19.36 2.35
CA GLN A 15 4.06 19.28 0.99
C GLN A 15 4.39 17.83 0.60
N LEU A 16 4.98 17.07 1.52
CA LEU A 16 5.26 15.64 1.32
C LEU A 16 3.99 14.82 1.07
N ASN A 17 2.89 15.12 1.76
CA ASN A 17 1.59 14.50 1.47
C ASN A 17 1.21 14.69 -0.01
N ILE A 18 1.16 15.94 -0.48
CA ILE A 18 0.78 16.26 -1.86
C ILE A 18 1.72 15.57 -2.86
N ILE A 19 3.03 15.63 -2.64
CA ILE A 19 4.02 14.96 -3.49
C ILE A 19 3.75 13.45 -3.51
N SER A 20 3.51 12.83 -2.35
CA SER A 20 3.25 11.40 -2.27
C SER A 20 2.00 10.98 -3.05
N LEU A 21 0.94 11.78 -3.04
CA LEU A 21 -0.26 11.55 -3.86
C LEU A 21 0.05 11.64 -5.36
N LEU A 22 0.83 12.63 -5.78
CA LEU A 22 1.24 12.78 -7.17
C LEU A 22 2.12 11.61 -7.65
N THR A 23 2.86 10.95 -6.76
CA THR A 23 3.69 9.80 -7.15
C THR A 23 2.90 8.60 -7.65
N TYR A 24 1.60 8.47 -7.34
CA TYR A 24 0.76 7.42 -7.93
C TYR A 24 0.58 7.57 -9.44
N LEU A 25 0.74 8.78 -9.99
CA LEU A 25 0.63 9.02 -11.44
C LEU A 25 1.72 8.30 -12.23
N VAL A 26 2.90 8.09 -11.63
CA VAL A 26 4.04 7.43 -12.30
C VAL A 26 3.76 5.94 -12.57
N PRO A 27 3.47 5.07 -11.57
CA PRO A 27 3.10 3.69 -11.83
C PRO A 27 1.80 3.58 -12.64
N LEU A 28 0.88 4.53 -12.52
CA LEU A 28 -0.34 4.55 -13.33
C LEU A 28 -0.03 4.75 -14.82
N ALA A 29 0.77 5.76 -15.16
CA ALA A 29 1.17 6.05 -16.53
C ALA A 29 1.93 4.86 -17.15
N VAL A 30 2.87 4.27 -16.40
CA VAL A 30 3.61 3.08 -16.84
C VAL A 30 2.67 1.89 -17.04
N GLY A 31 1.72 1.68 -16.13
CA GLY A 31 0.74 0.60 -16.17
C GLY A 31 -0.21 0.71 -17.36
N ILE A 32 -0.72 1.91 -17.65
CA ILE A 32 -1.58 2.18 -18.81
C ILE A 32 -0.78 1.98 -20.10
N TRP A 33 0.42 2.55 -20.20
CA TRP A 33 1.27 2.42 -21.39
C TRP A 33 1.59 0.96 -21.72
N ARG A 34 1.79 0.12 -20.69
CA ARG A 34 2.13 -1.30 -20.86
C ARG A 34 0.96 -2.26 -20.68
N TRP A 35 -0.29 -1.77 -20.63
CA TRP A 35 -1.48 -2.55 -20.25
C TRP A 35 -1.62 -3.89 -20.98
N HIS A 36 -1.34 -3.91 -22.28
CA HIS A 36 -1.44 -5.10 -23.14
C HIS A 36 -0.44 -6.20 -22.78
N TYR A 37 0.69 -5.85 -22.16
CA TYR A 37 1.76 -6.78 -21.78
C TYR A 37 1.67 -7.24 -20.31
N LEU A 38 0.70 -6.71 -19.55
CA LEU A 38 0.58 -7.03 -18.12
C LEU A 38 -0.18 -8.35 -17.92
N SER A 39 0.40 -9.22 -17.09
CA SER A 39 -0.31 -10.42 -16.60
C SER A 39 -1.51 -10.01 -15.72
N PRO A 40 -2.47 -10.92 -15.47
CA PRO A 40 -3.63 -10.64 -14.64
C PRO A 40 -3.29 -10.07 -13.26
N ALA A 41 -2.21 -10.53 -12.62
CA ALA A 41 -1.77 -10.02 -11.32
C ALA A 41 -1.35 -8.54 -11.40
N TYR A 42 -0.52 -8.18 -12.38
CA TYR A 42 -0.04 -6.80 -12.53
C TYR A 42 -1.16 -5.83 -12.96
N LYS A 43 -2.18 -6.29 -13.69
CA LYS A 43 -3.38 -5.47 -13.95
C LYS A 43 -4.11 -5.09 -12.66
N LYS A 44 -4.12 -5.96 -11.63
CA LYS A 44 -4.70 -5.62 -10.31
C LYS A 44 -3.89 -4.55 -9.58
N ILE A 45 -2.57 -4.50 -9.77
CA ILE A 45 -1.74 -3.40 -9.27
C ILE A 45 -2.12 -2.08 -9.94
N VAL A 46 -2.37 -2.06 -11.26
CA VAL A 46 -2.82 -0.84 -11.94
C VAL A 46 -4.18 -0.38 -11.42
N TRP A 47 -5.12 -1.31 -11.20
CA TRP A 47 -6.41 -0.98 -10.57
C TRP A 47 -6.26 -0.46 -9.14
N PHE A 48 -5.35 -1.04 -8.35
CA PHE A 48 -4.96 -0.52 -7.03
C PHE A 48 -4.50 0.93 -7.12
N VAL A 49 -3.53 1.22 -7.99
CA VAL A 49 -2.99 2.57 -8.15
C VAL A 49 -4.06 3.56 -8.63
N LEU A 50 -4.92 3.15 -9.56
CA LEU A 50 -5.97 4.01 -10.11
C LEU A 50 -7.06 4.30 -9.06
N ILE A 51 -7.64 3.26 -8.47
CA ILE A 51 -8.82 3.38 -7.61
C ILE A 51 -8.42 3.81 -6.21
N ALA A 52 -7.59 3.02 -5.53
CA ALA A 52 -7.22 3.29 -4.16
C ALA A 52 -6.19 4.43 -4.08
N GLY A 53 -5.11 4.31 -4.85
CA GLY A 53 -4.00 5.26 -4.82
C GLY A 53 -4.37 6.65 -5.32
N SER A 54 -5.08 6.76 -6.44
CA SER A 54 -5.35 8.05 -7.08
C SER A 54 -6.75 8.57 -6.72
N LEU A 55 -7.81 7.87 -7.10
CA LEU A 55 -9.18 8.37 -6.97
C LEU A 55 -9.62 8.53 -5.51
N LEU A 56 -9.57 7.47 -4.70
CA LEU A 56 -10.08 7.49 -3.34
C LEU A 56 -9.23 8.36 -2.40
N ASN A 57 -7.91 8.32 -2.53
CA ASN A 57 -7.04 9.22 -1.76
C ASN A 57 -7.23 10.70 -2.13
N THR A 58 -7.37 11.04 -3.42
CA THR A 58 -7.65 12.43 -3.82
C THR A 58 -9.01 12.89 -3.30
N LEU A 59 -10.04 12.05 -3.38
CA LEU A 59 -11.35 12.33 -2.80
C LEU A 59 -11.28 12.49 -1.28
N SER A 60 -10.51 11.64 -0.60
CA SER A 60 -10.26 11.75 0.84
C SER A 60 -9.67 13.11 1.20
N GLU A 61 -8.67 13.57 0.44
CA GLU A 61 -8.03 14.87 0.69
C GLU A 61 -8.97 16.05 0.40
N ILE A 62 -9.75 15.99 -0.69
CA ILE A 62 -10.78 17.01 -0.99
C ILE A 62 -11.82 17.07 0.14
N CYS A 63 -12.32 15.91 0.58
CA CYS A 63 -13.31 15.83 1.66
C CYS A 63 -12.75 16.35 2.99
N ARG A 64 -11.47 16.10 3.26
CA ARG A 64 -10.76 16.63 4.43
C ARG A 64 -10.77 18.16 4.44
N ILE A 65 -10.59 18.80 3.28
CA ILE A 65 -10.58 20.26 3.16
C ILE A 65 -12.00 20.84 3.23
N VAL A 66 -12.94 20.26 2.46
CA VAL A 66 -14.30 20.80 2.29
C VAL A 66 -15.20 20.51 3.49
N TRP A 67 -15.20 19.27 3.98
CA TRP A 67 -16.12 18.79 5.02
C TRP A 67 -15.46 18.56 6.38
N GLN A 68 -14.13 18.75 6.49
CA GLN A 68 -13.35 18.44 7.70
C GLN A 68 -13.53 16.98 8.16
N ASN A 69 -13.98 16.11 7.26
CA ASN A 69 -14.19 14.69 7.49
C ASN A 69 -13.89 13.93 6.21
N ASN A 70 -12.95 13.00 6.30
CA ASN A 70 -12.54 12.13 5.21
C ASN A 70 -12.56 10.65 5.60
N LEU A 71 -13.05 10.33 6.80
CA LEU A 71 -12.92 8.99 7.37
C LEU A 71 -13.52 7.92 6.45
N ALA A 72 -14.71 8.15 5.90
CA ALA A 72 -15.35 7.23 4.97
C ALA A 72 -14.46 6.88 3.75
N PHE A 73 -13.79 7.89 3.17
CA PHE A 73 -12.86 7.67 2.04
C PHE A 73 -11.56 7.01 2.49
N VAL A 74 -11.07 7.29 3.70
CA VAL A 74 -9.94 6.56 4.30
C VAL A 74 -10.28 5.08 4.51
N TYR A 75 -11.48 4.77 5.00
CA TYR A 75 -11.96 3.38 5.06
C TYR A 75 -11.98 2.76 3.67
N LEU A 76 -12.66 3.37 2.70
CA LEU A 76 -12.72 2.83 1.33
C LEU A 76 -11.34 2.62 0.71
N THR A 77 -10.41 3.55 0.95
CA THR A 77 -9.01 3.42 0.52
C THR A 77 -8.39 2.16 1.12
N ASN A 78 -8.36 2.02 2.45
CA ASN A 78 -7.73 0.85 3.10
C ASN A 78 -8.32 -0.49 2.63
N TRP A 79 -9.65 -0.55 2.47
CA TRP A 79 -10.34 -1.76 2.01
C TRP A 79 -9.98 -2.10 0.56
N THR A 80 -9.99 -1.11 -0.33
CA THR A 80 -9.64 -1.31 -1.73
C THR A 80 -8.15 -1.61 -1.92
N GLU A 81 -7.27 -0.97 -1.15
CA GLU A 81 -5.84 -1.28 -1.12
C GLU A 81 -5.59 -2.74 -0.74
N THR A 82 -6.17 -3.16 0.39
CA THR A 82 -6.03 -4.53 0.89
C THR A 82 -6.56 -5.53 -0.12
N PHE A 83 -7.72 -5.24 -0.72
CA PHE A 83 -8.33 -6.13 -1.70
C PHE A 83 -7.45 -6.34 -2.93
N PHE A 84 -7.00 -5.28 -3.61
CA PHE A 84 -6.24 -5.41 -4.84
C PHE A 84 -4.83 -5.98 -4.60
N LEU A 85 -4.16 -5.58 -3.52
CA LEU A 85 -2.83 -6.11 -3.19
C LEU A 85 -2.93 -7.59 -2.77
N SER A 86 -3.88 -7.96 -1.92
CA SER A 86 -4.10 -9.38 -1.59
C SER A 86 -4.48 -10.19 -2.81
N TRP A 87 -5.29 -9.67 -3.74
CA TRP A 87 -5.57 -10.35 -5.00
C TRP A 87 -4.28 -10.61 -5.79
N THR A 88 -3.42 -9.60 -5.88
CA THR A 88 -2.11 -9.70 -6.57
C THR A 88 -1.25 -10.80 -5.94
N PHE A 89 -1.14 -10.86 -4.62
CA PHE A 89 -0.41 -11.91 -3.91
C PHE A 89 -1.03 -13.29 -4.12
N TYR A 90 -2.35 -13.41 -4.01
CA TYR A 90 -3.06 -14.68 -4.19
C TYR A 90 -2.79 -15.29 -5.57
N LEU A 91 -2.78 -14.47 -6.63
CA LEU A 91 -2.45 -14.92 -7.99
C LEU A 91 -0.97 -15.29 -8.16
N SER A 92 -0.09 -14.71 -7.35
CA SER A 92 1.37 -14.91 -7.44
C SER A 92 1.87 -16.12 -6.64
N PHE A 93 1.13 -16.55 -5.61
CA PHE A 93 1.45 -17.78 -4.89
C PHE A 93 1.23 -19.00 -5.77
N ARG A 94 2.18 -19.94 -5.75
CA ARG A 94 2.11 -21.17 -6.56
C ARG A 94 1.52 -22.34 -5.79
N SER A 95 1.83 -22.43 -4.50
CA SER A 95 1.34 -23.52 -3.65
C SER A 95 -0.14 -23.34 -3.28
N PRO A 96 -1.00 -24.36 -3.49
CA PRO A 96 -2.40 -24.30 -3.09
C PRO A 96 -2.57 -24.23 -1.57
N ILE A 97 -1.63 -24.78 -0.80
CA ILE A 97 -1.63 -24.72 0.66
C ILE A 97 -1.40 -23.27 1.12
N ILE A 98 -0.43 -22.58 0.50
CA ILE A 98 -0.16 -21.17 0.77
C ILE A 98 -1.38 -20.31 0.42
N ARG A 99 -1.97 -20.51 -0.76
CA ARG A 99 -3.20 -19.80 -1.18
C ARG A 99 -4.34 -20.00 -0.18
N ARG A 100 -4.58 -21.23 0.28
CA ARG A 100 -5.61 -21.53 1.28
C ARG A 100 -5.33 -20.85 2.61
N ARG A 101 -4.10 -20.92 3.14
CA ARG A 101 -3.71 -20.22 4.38
C ARG A 101 -3.87 -18.71 4.25
N PHE A 102 -3.50 -18.17 3.09
CA PHE A 102 -3.66 -16.74 2.81
C PHE A 102 -5.13 -16.32 2.72
N SER A 103 -6.01 -17.13 2.13
CA SER A 103 -7.46 -16.89 2.16
C SER A 103 -8.03 -16.86 3.59
N TRP A 104 -7.55 -17.73 4.49
CA TRP A 104 -7.91 -17.65 5.91
C TRP A 104 -7.42 -16.37 6.56
N ALA A 105 -6.20 -15.92 6.25
CA ALA A 105 -5.68 -14.65 6.74
C ALA A 105 -6.50 -13.43 6.25
N ILE A 106 -6.93 -13.44 4.98
CA ILE A 106 -7.87 -12.44 4.44
C ILE A 106 -9.21 -12.48 5.20
N GLY A 107 -9.75 -13.68 5.46
CA GLY A 107 -10.96 -13.84 6.25
C GLY A 107 -10.84 -13.27 7.66
N ALA A 108 -9.70 -13.48 8.32
CA ALA A 108 -9.40 -12.89 9.62
C ALA A 108 -9.32 -11.36 9.56
N PHE A 109 -8.67 -10.80 8.53
CA PHE A 109 -8.66 -9.35 8.30
C PHE A 109 -10.07 -8.78 8.14
N ILE A 110 -10.92 -9.42 7.30
CA ILE A 110 -12.30 -8.99 7.09
C ILE A 110 -13.08 -9.01 8.42
N ALA A 111 -12.90 -10.07 9.22
CA ALA A 111 -13.53 -10.15 10.54
C ALA A 111 -13.10 -8.99 11.45
N ILE A 112 -11.80 -8.69 11.53
CA ILE A 112 -11.27 -7.56 12.33
C ILE A 112 -11.85 -6.23 11.82
N ALA A 113 -11.86 -6.02 10.50
CA ALA A 113 -12.35 -4.78 9.89
C ALA A 113 -13.87 -4.60 10.12
N LEU A 114 -14.66 -5.67 10.03
CA LEU A 114 -16.08 -5.66 10.34
C LEU A 114 -16.34 -5.41 11.83
N VAL A 115 -15.60 -6.09 12.71
CA VAL A 115 -15.72 -5.89 14.17
C VAL A 115 -15.44 -4.44 14.53
N GLN A 116 -14.43 -3.82 13.92
CA GLN A 116 -14.13 -2.41 14.14
C GLN A 116 -15.27 -1.49 13.70
N VAL A 117 -15.77 -1.66 12.47
CA VAL A 117 -16.84 -0.79 11.96
C VAL A 117 -18.14 -0.98 12.75
N ILE A 118 -18.47 -2.20 13.17
CA ILE A 118 -19.74 -2.50 13.83
C ILE A 118 -19.71 -2.15 15.32
N PHE A 119 -18.62 -2.48 16.05
CA PHE A 119 -18.59 -2.43 17.52
C PHE A 119 -17.77 -1.26 18.09
N LEU A 120 -16.78 -0.71 17.36
CA LEU A 120 -15.83 0.28 17.90
C LEU A 120 -16.13 1.73 17.49
N ARG A 121 -17.43 2.09 17.34
CA ARG A 121 -18.00 3.43 17.06
C ARG A 121 -18.22 3.82 15.58
N GLY A 122 -18.41 2.86 14.68
CA GLY A 122 -18.88 3.15 13.31
C GLY A 122 -17.81 3.73 12.37
N LEU A 123 -18.24 4.20 11.19
CA LEU A 123 -17.38 4.82 10.16
C LEU A 123 -16.75 6.17 10.59
N TYR A 124 -17.05 6.65 11.80
CA TYR A 124 -16.60 7.95 12.32
C TYR A 124 -15.47 7.83 13.34
N ALA A 125 -15.01 6.62 13.65
CA ALA A 125 -13.84 6.39 14.50
C ALA A 125 -12.58 6.07 13.69
N SER A 126 -11.42 6.22 14.33
CA SER A 126 -10.13 5.88 13.74
C SER A 126 -10.11 4.44 13.24
N ASN A 127 -9.52 4.21 12.07
CA ASN A 127 -9.39 2.89 11.45
C ASN A 127 -8.10 2.15 11.89
N THR A 128 -7.60 2.41 13.10
CA THR A 128 -6.31 1.88 13.57
C THR A 128 -6.21 0.36 13.50
N TYR A 129 -7.19 -0.38 14.02
CA TYR A 129 -7.10 -1.85 14.06
C TYR A 129 -7.06 -2.48 12.67
N ALA A 130 -7.90 -2.04 11.72
CA ALA A 130 -7.87 -2.58 10.37
C ALA A 130 -6.58 -2.17 9.63
N ARG A 131 -6.04 -0.97 9.85
CA ARG A 131 -4.75 -0.56 9.24
C ARG A 131 -3.58 -1.39 9.77
N VAL A 132 -3.57 -1.69 11.06
CA VAL A 132 -2.58 -2.60 11.66
C VAL A 132 -2.75 -4.01 11.09
N ALA A 133 -3.98 -4.52 11.04
CA ALA A 133 -4.27 -5.84 10.48
C ALA A 133 -3.90 -5.95 8.98
N GLN A 134 -4.21 -4.92 8.18
CA GLN A 134 -3.79 -4.79 6.78
C GLN A 134 -2.27 -4.84 6.67
N SER A 135 -1.57 -4.07 7.52
CA SER A 135 -0.11 -4.00 7.48
C SER A 135 0.54 -5.34 7.78
N ILE A 136 0.02 -6.07 8.78
CA ILE A 136 0.46 -7.43 9.12
C ILE A 136 0.16 -8.40 7.98
N LEU A 137 -1.05 -8.36 7.42
CA LEU A 137 -1.47 -9.24 6.33
C LEU A 137 -0.58 -9.10 5.10
N LEU A 138 -0.37 -7.86 4.62
CA LEU A 138 0.36 -7.58 3.39
C LEU A 138 1.88 -7.72 3.57
N SER A 139 2.41 -7.37 4.74
CA SER A 139 3.82 -7.64 5.08
C SER A 139 4.07 -9.15 5.15
N GLY A 140 3.17 -9.90 5.80
CA GLY A 140 3.23 -11.37 5.86
C GLY A 140 3.13 -12.01 4.47
N ALA A 141 2.26 -11.50 3.60
CA ALA A 141 2.17 -11.95 2.21
C ALA A 141 3.49 -11.76 1.45
N SER A 142 4.15 -10.63 1.66
CA SER A 142 5.45 -10.32 1.08
C SER A 142 6.55 -11.27 1.57
N LEU A 143 6.57 -11.57 2.87
CA LEU A 143 7.52 -12.54 3.45
C LEU A 143 7.31 -13.95 2.91
N VAL A 144 6.06 -14.40 2.81
CA VAL A 144 5.72 -15.72 2.22
C VAL A 144 6.13 -15.79 0.75
N TYR A 145 5.96 -14.70 0.00
CA TYR A 145 6.44 -14.63 -1.38
C TYR A 145 7.98 -14.73 -1.44
N PHE A 146 8.71 -14.05 -0.54
CA PHE A 146 10.15 -14.17 -0.46
C PHE A 146 10.60 -15.59 -0.10
N GLU A 147 9.94 -16.24 0.87
CA GLU A 147 10.21 -17.63 1.23
C GLU A 147 10.03 -18.57 0.02
N GLN A 148 8.91 -18.47 -0.70
CA GLN A 148 8.66 -19.26 -1.90
C GLN A 148 9.75 -19.02 -2.96
N THR A 149 10.14 -17.76 -3.16
CA THR A 149 11.17 -17.40 -4.13
C THR A 149 12.52 -18.01 -3.73
N LEU A 150 12.90 -17.90 -2.45
CA LEU A 150 14.14 -18.43 -1.88
C LEU A 150 14.24 -19.96 -2.01
N GLN A 151 13.16 -20.68 -1.79
CA GLN A 151 13.12 -22.14 -1.92
C GLN A 151 13.25 -22.62 -3.38
N GLU A 152 12.89 -21.77 -4.35
CA GLU A 152 12.95 -22.08 -5.78
C GLU A 152 14.26 -21.62 -6.47
N LEU A 153 15.22 -21.06 -5.71
CA LEU A 153 16.50 -20.57 -6.24
C LEU A 153 17.39 -21.71 -6.77
N ARG A 154 17.13 -22.16 -8.00
CA ARG A 154 18.11 -22.91 -8.79
C ARG A 154 18.51 -22.20 -10.09
N ASN A 155 17.79 -21.15 -10.55
CA ASN A 155 18.25 -20.37 -11.73
C ASN A 155 17.58 -19.00 -11.99
N ILE A 156 16.87 -18.40 -11.03
CA ILE A 156 16.11 -17.15 -11.27
C ILE A 156 16.91 -15.92 -10.81
N ARG A 157 17.14 -14.96 -11.70
CA ARG A 157 17.67 -13.63 -11.34
C ARG A 157 16.59 -12.85 -10.57
N LEU A 158 16.58 -12.90 -9.24
CA LEU A 158 15.55 -12.25 -8.39
C LEU A 158 15.31 -10.79 -8.75
N ASN A 159 16.39 -10.06 -9.06
CA ASN A 159 16.30 -8.64 -9.39
C ASN A 159 15.49 -8.37 -10.67
N HIS A 160 15.21 -9.37 -11.51
CA HIS A 160 14.39 -9.22 -12.71
C HIS A 160 12.94 -9.66 -12.51
N ASP A 161 12.58 -10.24 -11.37
CA ASP A 161 11.19 -10.58 -11.07
C ASP A 161 10.43 -9.31 -10.62
N PRO A 162 9.42 -8.85 -11.38
CA PRO A 162 8.66 -7.68 -10.99
C PRO A 162 7.91 -7.88 -9.66
N MET A 163 7.49 -9.10 -9.32
CA MET A 163 6.76 -9.37 -8.08
C MET A 163 7.69 -9.28 -6.85
N PHE A 164 9.00 -9.47 -7.02
CA PHE A 164 9.98 -9.19 -5.98
C PHE A 164 10.02 -7.70 -5.61
N LEU A 165 9.98 -6.80 -6.60
CA LEU A 165 9.91 -5.35 -6.36
C LEU A 165 8.60 -4.94 -5.69
N VAL A 166 7.47 -5.51 -6.12
CA VAL A 166 6.16 -5.28 -5.49
C VAL A 166 6.20 -5.70 -4.03
N SER A 167 6.66 -6.92 -3.74
CA SER A 167 6.75 -7.46 -2.37
C SER A 167 7.70 -6.65 -1.49
N THR A 168 8.82 -6.19 -2.06
CA THR A 168 9.77 -5.31 -1.34
C THR A 168 9.11 -3.98 -0.98
N GLY A 169 8.41 -3.36 -1.94
CA GLY A 169 7.72 -2.10 -1.70
C GLY A 169 6.57 -2.24 -0.70
N VAL A 170 5.77 -3.30 -0.80
CA VAL A 170 4.71 -3.62 0.17
C VAL A 170 5.31 -3.80 1.56
N LEU A 171 6.36 -4.61 1.71
CA LEU A 171 6.98 -4.85 3.00
C LEU A 171 7.54 -3.56 3.62
N ILE A 172 8.29 -2.76 2.86
CA ILE A 172 8.87 -1.50 3.34
C ILE A 172 7.76 -0.52 3.77
N TYR A 173 6.72 -0.35 2.94
CA TYR A 173 5.65 0.60 3.22
C TYR A 173 4.79 0.18 4.41
N PHE A 174 4.27 -1.05 4.40
CA PHE A 174 3.32 -1.49 5.43
C PHE A 174 4.02 -1.77 6.77
N ALA A 175 5.21 -2.39 6.77
CA ALA A 175 5.93 -2.59 8.01
C ALA A 175 6.46 -1.26 8.58
N GLY A 176 6.98 -0.38 7.72
CA GLY A 176 7.51 0.92 8.14
C GLY A 176 6.43 1.90 8.64
N SER A 177 5.20 1.78 8.14
CA SER A 177 4.08 2.64 8.56
C SER A 177 3.31 2.08 9.77
N LEU A 178 3.61 0.86 10.23
CA LEU A 178 2.86 0.21 11.29
C LEU A 178 2.87 1.04 12.59
N MET A 179 4.04 1.57 12.98
CA MET A 179 4.15 2.39 14.18
C MET A 179 3.35 3.69 14.08
N VAL A 180 3.31 4.31 12.89
CA VAL A 180 2.49 5.50 12.61
C VAL A 180 1.02 5.21 12.91
N TYR A 181 0.53 4.05 12.47
CA TYR A 181 -0.88 3.67 12.64
C TYR A 181 -1.25 3.36 14.09
N VAL A 182 -0.35 2.71 14.83
CA VAL A 182 -0.57 2.36 16.24
C VAL A 182 -0.59 3.62 17.12
N LEU A 183 0.33 4.56 16.87
CA LEU A 183 0.46 5.76 17.70
C LEU A 183 -0.59 6.83 17.39
N GLU A 184 -1.13 6.85 16.18
CA GLU A 184 -2.08 7.86 15.69
C GLU A 184 -3.19 8.18 16.70
N ASP A 185 -3.93 7.17 17.16
CA ASP A 185 -5.09 7.36 18.04
C ASP A 185 -4.68 7.93 19.41
N SER A 186 -3.56 7.45 19.96
CA SER A 186 -3.05 7.93 21.24
C SER A 186 -2.56 9.38 21.19
N MET A 187 -2.00 9.81 20.05
CA MET A 187 -1.57 11.19 19.82
C MET A 187 -2.78 12.11 19.62
N TYR A 188 -3.80 11.67 18.87
CA TYR A 188 -5.04 12.41 18.75
C TYR A 188 -5.75 12.58 20.10
N ALA A 189 -5.78 11.54 20.94
CA ALA A 189 -6.33 11.62 22.30
C ALA A 189 -5.59 12.63 23.18
N GLN A 190 -4.27 12.78 22.99
CA GLN A 190 -3.43 13.76 23.67
C GLN A 190 -3.44 15.16 23.01
N LYS A 191 -4.27 15.38 21.98
CA LYS A 191 -4.37 16.64 21.22
C LYS A 191 -3.05 17.06 20.55
N GLN A 192 -2.22 16.08 20.19
CA GLN A 192 -0.90 16.25 19.58
C GLN A 192 -0.98 16.34 18.04
N TYR A 193 -1.90 17.17 17.53
CA TYR A 193 -2.25 17.20 16.11
C TYR A 193 -1.06 17.51 15.18
N ASP A 194 -0.18 18.43 15.59
CA ASP A 194 0.99 18.82 14.81
C ASP A 194 2.04 17.70 14.74
N GLN A 195 2.22 16.98 15.83
CA GLN A 195 3.17 15.86 15.90
C GLN A 195 2.67 14.67 15.08
N VAL A 196 1.35 14.50 14.92
CA VAL A 196 0.77 13.52 13.99
C VAL A 196 1.22 13.81 12.56
N TRP A 197 1.16 15.07 12.09
CA TRP A 197 1.64 15.42 10.75
C TRP A 197 3.11 15.10 10.53
N ILE A 198 3.95 15.43 11.53
CA ILE A 198 5.39 15.15 11.48
C ILE A 198 5.64 13.63 11.45
N MET A 199 4.91 12.84 12.23
CA MET A 199 5.01 11.37 12.21
C MET A 199 4.58 10.79 10.85
N TYR A 200 3.51 11.32 10.25
CA TYR A 200 3.02 10.90 8.94
C TYR A 200 3.98 11.21 7.78
N SER A 201 4.92 12.14 7.94
CA SER A 201 6.01 12.37 6.97
C SER A 201 6.76 11.09 6.62
N ILE A 202 6.96 10.22 7.61
CA ILE A 202 7.61 8.92 7.42
C ILE A 202 6.79 8.07 6.46
N GLN A 203 5.48 7.97 6.69
CA GLN A 203 4.58 7.25 5.80
C GLN A 203 4.59 7.84 4.38
N PHE A 204 4.58 9.16 4.21
CA PHE A 204 4.62 9.80 2.90
C PHE A 204 5.90 9.46 2.12
N ILE A 205 7.05 9.45 2.78
CA ILE A 205 8.33 9.05 2.17
C ILE A 205 8.29 7.57 1.77
N LEU A 206 7.81 6.69 2.67
CA LEU A 206 7.69 5.26 2.38
C LEU A 206 6.73 5.01 1.21
N LEU A 207 5.67 5.80 1.09
CA LEU A 207 4.72 5.72 -0.01
C LEU A 207 5.35 6.12 -1.35
N ILE A 208 6.16 7.18 -1.36
CA ILE A 208 6.93 7.59 -2.54
C ILE A 208 7.85 6.45 -3.00
N VAL A 209 8.58 5.83 -2.07
CA VAL A 209 9.44 4.67 -2.35
C VAL A 209 8.62 3.50 -2.89
N PHE A 210 7.46 3.23 -2.29
CA PHE A 210 6.57 2.16 -2.75
C PHE A 210 6.09 2.39 -4.18
N ASN A 211 5.62 3.60 -4.49
CA ASN A 211 5.16 3.96 -5.84
C ASN A 211 6.27 3.88 -6.89
N PHE A 212 7.50 4.24 -6.53
CA PHE A 212 8.65 4.05 -7.39
C PHE A 212 8.92 2.56 -7.69
N LEU A 213 8.87 1.70 -6.67
CA LEU A 213 9.04 0.25 -6.83
C LEU A 213 7.92 -0.37 -7.67
N LEU A 214 6.67 0.07 -7.51
CA LEU A 214 5.55 -0.34 -8.34
C LEU A 214 5.76 0.06 -9.80
N ALA A 215 6.21 1.30 -10.06
CA ALA A 215 6.48 1.77 -11.42
C ALA A 215 7.58 0.93 -12.08
N LEU A 216 8.66 0.64 -11.34
CA LEU A 216 9.75 -0.20 -11.82
C LEU A 216 9.28 -1.65 -12.09
N ALA A 217 8.42 -2.20 -11.22
CA ALA A 217 7.83 -3.52 -11.43
C ALA A 217 7.01 -3.57 -12.72
N LEU A 218 6.04 -2.66 -12.86
CA LEU A 218 5.18 -2.58 -14.05
C LEU A 218 5.99 -2.38 -15.34
N TYR A 219 7.06 -1.58 -15.27
CA TYR A 219 7.96 -1.37 -16.39
C TYR A 219 8.72 -2.66 -16.79
N ARG A 220 9.25 -3.41 -15.81
CA ARG A 220 10.01 -4.65 -16.03
C ARG A 220 9.13 -5.78 -16.56
N THR A 221 7.87 -5.88 -16.13
CA THR A 221 6.91 -6.87 -16.67
C THR A 221 6.83 -6.80 -18.20
N GLY A 222 6.73 -5.60 -18.76
CA GLY A 222 6.64 -5.44 -20.21
C GLY A 222 7.96 -5.62 -20.98
N GLN A 223 9.12 -5.63 -20.33
CA GLN A 223 10.38 -6.03 -20.98
C GLN A 223 10.48 -7.54 -21.12
N ASN A 224 10.05 -8.28 -20.09
CA ASN A 224 10.03 -9.73 -20.10
C ASN A 224 9.07 -10.26 -21.18
N ALA A 225 7.90 -9.63 -21.37
CA ALA A 225 6.96 -9.99 -22.43
C ALA A 225 7.53 -9.76 -23.86
N LYS A 226 8.26 -8.66 -24.08
CA LYS A 226 8.90 -8.39 -25.39
C LYS A 226 10.01 -9.39 -25.72
N ARG A 227 10.76 -9.86 -24.73
CA ARG A 227 11.81 -10.88 -24.93
C ARG A 227 11.22 -12.24 -25.33
N VAL A 228 10.07 -12.62 -24.79
CA VAL A 228 9.40 -13.88 -25.16
C VAL A 228 8.90 -13.84 -26.61
N ASN A 229 8.34 -12.71 -27.07
CA ASN A 229 7.87 -12.56 -28.45
C ASN A 229 8.98 -12.47 -29.51
N LEU A 230 10.25 -12.27 -29.11
CA LEU A 230 11.40 -12.28 -30.03
C LEU A 230 12.05 -13.68 -30.16
N LEU A 231 11.60 -14.65 -29.36
CA LEU A 231 12.12 -16.02 -29.33
C LEU A 231 11.12 -17.03 -29.94
N ILE A 232 9.99 -16.56 -30.47
CA ILE A 232 8.96 -17.32 -31.20
C ILE A 232 8.95 -16.78 -32.63
#